data_AF-A0A938B468-F1
#
_entry.id   AF-A0A938B468-F1
#
_cell.length_a   1.000
_cell.length_b   1.000
_cell.length_c   1.000
_cell.angle_alpha   90.00
_cell.angle_beta   90.00
_cell.angle_gamma   90.00
#
_symmetry.space_group_name_H-M   'P 1'
#
loop_
_entity.id
_entity.type
_entity.pdbx_description
1 polymer ?
#
loop_
_entity_poly.entity_id
_entity_poly.type
_entity_poly.pdbx_seq_one_letter_code
_entity_poly.pdbx_strand_id
1 'polypeptide(L)'
;MNNNSLGLVHQQQDLFYGGRLFASDFQTPVDFLTIARGFGMAAYDLRSAADPSATLARALSTRGPCLIHAPINVQAKVYPMVPPGAANTEMS
;
A
#
# COMPACT_ATOMS: atom_id res chain seq x y z
N MET A 1 3.43 2.88 -0.18
CA MET A 1 2.96 1.51 0.13
C MET A 1 2.12 1.02 -1.03
N ASN A 2 2.34 -0.22 -1.49
CA ASN A 2 1.69 -0.78 -2.66
C ASN A 2 1.15 -2.19 -2.35
N ASN A 3 -0.16 -2.31 -2.20
CA ASN A 3 -0.88 -3.59 -2.09
C ASN A 3 -1.50 -4.04 -3.43
N ASN A 4 -1.23 -3.32 -4.53
CA ASN A 4 -1.81 -3.58 -5.85
C ASN A 4 -3.36 -3.60 -5.88
N SER A 5 -4.00 -2.86 -4.96
CA SER A 5 -5.46 -2.75 -4.90
C SER A 5 -5.90 -1.41 -4.29
N LEU A 6 -7.19 -1.12 -4.36
CA LEU A 6 -7.86 -0.10 -3.56
C LEU A 6 -8.17 -0.69 -2.18
N GLY A 7 -7.13 -0.77 -1.33
CA GLY A 7 -7.15 -1.55 -0.09
C GLY A 7 -8.36 -1.32 0.83
N LEU A 8 -8.81 -0.07 1.01
CA LEU A 8 -9.99 0.24 1.83
C LEU A 8 -11.28 -0.33 1.21
N VAL A 9 -11.47 -0.14 -0.09
CA VAL A 9 -12.63 -0.65 -0.83
C VAL A 9 -12.61 -2.18 -0.83
N HIS A 10 -11.44 -2.78 -1.06
CA HIS A 10 -11.28 -4.23 -0.98
C HIS A 10 -11.64 -4.74 0.43
N GLN A 11 -11.19 -4.09 1.51
CA GLN A 11 -11.53 -4.51 2.88
C GLN A 11 -13.04 -4.39 3.16
N GLN A 12 -13.69 -3.33 2.69
CA GLN A 12 -15.14 -3.17 2.85
C GLN A 12 -15.93 -4.21 2.04
N GLN A 13 -15.52 -4.51 0.80
CA GLN A 13 -16.12 -5.55 -0.04
C GLN A 13 -16.01 -6.93 0.61
N ASP A 14 -14.88 -7.21 1.24
CA ASP A 14 -14.63 -8.44 1.97
C ASP A 14 -15.56 -8.57 3.20
N LEU A 15 -15.63 -7.52 4.02
CA LEU A 15 -16.37 -7.53 5.29
C LEU A 15 -17.90 -7.38 5.14
N PHE A 16 -18.37 -6.56 4.20
CA PHE A 16 -19.78 -6.12 4.15
C PHE A 16 -20.53 -6.55 2.89
N TYR A 17 -19.83 -7.11 1.89
CA TYR A 17 -20.43 -7.52 0.62
C TYR A 17 -20.18 -8.99 0.28
N GLY A 18 -19.94 -9.83 1.31
CA GLY A 18 -19.80 -11.28 1.18
C GLY A 18 -18.59 -11.69 0.34
N GLY A 19 -17.47 -10.98 0.44
CA GLY A 19 -16.25 -11.31 -0.32
C GLY A 19 -16.34 -10.97 -1.81
N ARG A 20 -17.35 -10.22 -2.26
CA ARG A 20 -17.52 -9.86 -3.68
C ARG A 20 -16.60 -8.71 -4.07
N LEU A 21 -15.35 -9.06 -4.42
CA LEU A 21 -14.37 -8.12 -4.91
C LEU A 21 -14.74 -7.66 -6.33
N PHE A 22 -14.88 -6.34 -6.51
CA PHE A 22 -15.21 -5.74 -7.80
C PHE A 22 -14.55 -4.38 -7.96
N ALA A 23 -13.85 -4.18 -9.08
CA ALA A 23 -13.17 -2.93 -9.43
C ALA A 23 -12.22 -2.39 -8.33
N SER A 24 -11.69 -3.27 -7.49
CA SER A 24 -10.82 -2.93 -6.37
C SER A 24 -9.39 -3.47 -6.53
N ASP A 25 -9.12 -4.37 -7.47
CA ASP A 25 -7.78 -4.87 -7.77
C ASP A 25 -7.20 -4.26 -9.04
N PHE A 26 -5.92 -3.91 -9.01
CA PHE A 26 -5.20 -3.49 -10.21
C PHE A 26 -4.73 -4.71 -11.00
N GLN A 27 -5.31 -4.92 -12.18
CA GLN A 27 -4.96 -6.03 -13.08
C GLN A 27 -3.57 -5.85 -13.71
N THR A 28 -3.14 -4.60 -13.86
CA THR A 28 -1.84 -4.28 -14.47
C THR A 28 -0.86 -3.83 -13.39
N PRO A 29 0.27 -4.52 -13.22
CA PRO A 29 1.31 -4.07 -12.30
C PRO A 29 1.94 -2.79 -12.84
N VAL A 30 1.98 -1.74 -12.00
CA VAL A 30 2.60 -0.46 -12.35
C VAL A 30 4.05 -0.44 -11.87
N ASP A 31 4.98 -0.14 -12.79
CA ASP A 31 6.39 0.09 -12.45
C ASP A 31 6.62 1.52 -11.97
N PHE A 32 6.32 1.76 -10.70
CA PHE A 32 6.53 3.05 -10.04
C PHE A 32 8.01 3.47 -9.99
N LEU A 33 8.95 2.53 -10.04
CA LEU A 33 10.38 2.83 -9.96
C LEU A 33 10.86 3.50 -11.24
N THR A 34 10.49 2.92 -12.40
CA THR A 34 10.82 3.49 -13.70
C THR A 34 10.16 4.84 -13.91
N ILE A 35 8.89 4.99 -13.50
CA ILE A 35 8.18 6.28 -13.53
C ILE A 35 8.95 7.34 -12.73
N ALA A 36 9.29 7.06 -11.46
CA ALA A 36 10.00 8.01 -10.61
C ALA A 36 11.37 8.43 -11.20
N ARG A 37 12.13 7.47 -11.72
CA ARG A 37 13.41 7.73 -12.39
C ARG A 37 13.24 8.64 -13.61
N GLY A 38 12.17 8.45 -14.40
CA GLY A 38 11.84 9.30 -15.54
C GLY A 38 11.55 10.76 -15.16
N PHE A 39 11.02 11.00 -13.95
CA PHE A 39 10.85 12.33 -13.37
C PHE A 39 12.11 12.88 -12.66
N GLY A 40 13.24 12.19 -12.75
CA GLY A 40 14.51 12.61 -12.13
C GLY A 40 14.58 12.39 -10.62
N MET A 41 13.68 11.58 -10.05
CA MET A 41 13.67 11.26 -8.63
C MET A 41 14.50 10.01 -8.34
N ALA A 42 15.13 9.96 -7.16
CA ALA A 42 15.68 8.70 -6.65
C ALA A 42 14.53 7.71 -6.38
N ALA A 43 14.75 6.42 -6.65
CA ALA A 43 13.73 5.39 -6.47
C ALA A 43 14.32 4.18 -5.72
N TYR A 44 13.67 3.79 -4.64
CA TYR A 44 14.09 2.69 -3.76
C TYR A 44 13.03 1.60 -3.76
N ASP A 45 13.46 0.35 -3.94
CA ASP A 45 12.58 -0.82 -3.89
C ASP A 45 12.85 -1.62 -2.62
N LEU A 46 11.87 -1.66 -1.71
CA LEU A 46 11.96 -2.46 -0.50
C LEU A 46 11.67 -3.95 -0.73
N ARG A 47 11.11 -4.34 -1.89
CA ARG A 47 10.85 -5.74 -2.24
C ARG A 47 12.14 -6.52 -2.46
N SER A 48 13.06 -5.93 -3.22
CA SER A 48 14.31 -6.54 -3.65
C SER A 48 15.49 -6.18 -2.75
N ALA A 49 15.28 -5.32 -1.75
CA ALA A 49 16.31 -4.95 -0.79
C ALA A 49 16.67 -6.15 0.11
N ALA A 50 17.97 -6.46 0.21
CA ALA A 50 18.48 -7.44 1.17
C ALA A 50 18.21 -7.03 2.62
N ASP A 51 18.23 -5.72 2.89
CA ASP A 51 17.82 -5.11 4.15
C ASP A 51 16.86 -3.94 3.87
N PRO A 52 15.54 -4.16 3.97
CA PRO A 52 14.54 -3.13 3.78
C PRO A 52 14.64 -1.97 4.77
N SER A 53 15.03 -2.24 6.02
CA SER A 53 15.16 -1.21 7.07
C SER A 53 16.32 -0.28 6.80
N ALA A 54 17.49 -0.82 6.44
CA ALA A 54 18.64 -0.01 6.04
C ALA A 54 18.39 0.75 4.73
N THR A 55 17.65 0.15 3.78
CA THR A 55 17.27 0.81 2.53
C THR A 55 16.30 1.97 2.78
N LEU A 56 15.32 1.78 3.66
CA LEU A 56 14.42 2.84 4.10
C LEU A 56 15.17 3.98 4.79
N ALA A 57 16.09 3.66 5.71
CA ALA A 57 16.91 4.67 6.39
C ALA A 57 17.72 5.51 5.39
N ARG A 58 18.32 4.87 4.38
CA ARG A 58 19.05 5.55 3.31
C ARG A 58 18.16 6.44 2.46
N ALA A 59 16.96 5.97 2.11
CA ALA A 59 15.99 6.76 1.35
C ALA A 59 15.60 8.03 2.14
N LEU A 60 15.33 7.90 3.43
CA LEU A 60 14.99 9.01 4.32
C LEU A 60 16.16 10.00 4.54
N SER A 61 17.41 9.53 4.49
CA SER A 61 18.59 10.39 4.61
C SER A 61 19.02 11.05 3.29
N THR A 62 18.45 10.65 2.15
CA THR A 62 18.84 11.18 0.84
C THR A 62 18.24 12.57 0.64
N ARG A 63 19.08 13.53 0.26
CA ARG A 63 18.63 14.90 -0.03
C ARG A 63 17.88 14.93 -1.36
N GLY A 64 16.70 15.55 -1.35
CA GLY A 64 15.88 15.75 -2.55
C GLY A 64 14.69 14.79 -2.63
N PRO A 65 13.86 14.91 -3.66
CA PRO A 65 12.67 14.07 -3.82
C PRO A 65 13.06 12.62 -4.14
N CYS A 66 12.39 11.67 -3.49
CA CYS A 66 12.51 10.27 -3.81
C CYS A 66 11.17 9.54 -3.75
N LEU A 67 11.10 8.40 -4.43
CA LEU A 67 10.01 7.43 -4.34
C LEU A 67 10.49 6.18 -3.61
N ILE A 68 9.73 5.72 -2.63
CA ILE A 68 9.96 4.46 -1.93
C ILE A 68 8.83 3.50 -2.29
N HIS A 69 9.17 2.45 -3.04
CA HIS A 69 8.25 1.36 -3.34
C HIS A 69 8.30 0.35 -2.18
N ALA A 70 7.21 0.33 -1.41
CA ALA A 70 7.03 -0.55 -0.27
C ALA A 70 5.87 -1.50 -0.54
N PRO A 71 6.11 -2.72 -1.06
CA PRO A 71 5.05 -3.68 -1.27
C PRO A 71 4.48 -4.14 0.07
N ILE A 72 3.16 -4.30 0.14
CA ILE A 72 2.46 -4.82 1.32
C ILE A 72 1.44 -5.87 0.86
N ASN A 73 1.08 -6.79 1.75
CA ASN A 73 0.07 -7.79 1.45
C ASN A 73 -1.31 -7.12 1.36
N VAL A 74 -2.10 -7.45 0.35
CA VAL A 74 -3.50 -6.99 0.20
C VAL A 74 -4.42 -7.42 1.34
N GLN A 75 -4.03 -8.46 2.07
CA GLN A 75 -4.72 -8.95 3.25
C GLN A 75 -4.25 -8.29 4.56
N ALA A 76 -3.32 -7.33 4.50
CA ALA A 76 -2.96 -6.49 5.65
C ALA A 76 -4.07 -5.46 5.91
N LYS A 77 -5.20 -5.95 6.45
CA LYS A 77 -6.38 -5.15 6.78
C LYS A 77 -6.10 -4.22 7.96
N VAL A 78 -6.80 -3.10 8.01
CA VAL A 78 -6.69 -2.13 9.10
C VAL A 78 -7.73 -2.45 10.16
N TYR A 79 -7.25 -2.64 11.39
CA TYR A 79 -8.05 -2.84 12.59
C TYR A 79 -7.49 -1.97 13.74
N PRO A 80 -8.31 -1.63 14.73
CA PRO A 80 -9.75 -1.92 14.84
C PRO A 80 -10.60 -1.03 13.90
N MET A 81 -11.77 -1.51 13.47
CA MET A 81 -12.68 -0.86 12.53
C MET A 81 -14.07 -0.66 13.15
N VAL A 82 -14.67 0.50 12.91
CA VAL A 82 -16.10 0.74 13.21
C VAL A 82 -16.91 0.43 11.96
N PRO A 83 -17.87 -0.52 12.00
CA PRO A 83 -18.75 -0.80 10.87
C PRO A 83 -19.56 0.42 10.45
N PRO A 84 -19.94 0.55 9.16
CA PRO A 84 -20.83 1.62 8.71
C PRO A 84 -22.13 1.66 9.52
N GLY A 85 -22.41 2.80 10.15
CA GLY A 85 -23.61 3.01 10.96
C GLY A 85 -23.49 2.60 12.44
N ALA A 86 -22.35 2.05 12.87
CA ALA A 86 -22.09 1.72 14.28
C ALA A 86 -21.45 2.89 15.06
N ALA A 87 -21.56 2.86 16.38
CA ALA A 87 -20.90 3.81 17.27
C ALA A 87 -19.41 3.48 17.45
N ASN A 88 -18.59 4.46 17.83
CA ASN A 88 -17.17 4.25 18.12
C ASN A 88 -16.91 3.26 19.27
N THR A 89 -17.90 3.05 20.15
CA THR A 89 -17.85 2.06 21.23
C THR A 89 -18.03 0.63 20.75
N GLU A 90 -18.45 0.44 19.49
CA GLU A 90 -18.71 -0.87 18.85
C GLU A 90 -17.58 -1.24 17.88
N MET A 91 -16.38 -0.71 18.11
CA MET A 91 -15.19 -0.96 17.30
C MET A 91 -14.71 -2.41 17.46
N SER A 92 -14.42 -3.10 16.35
CA SER A 92 -13.98 -4.50 16.29
C SER A 92 -12.63 -4.66 15.58
#